data_AF-A0A0C3AEX6-F1
#
_entry.id   AF-A0A0C3AEX6-F1
#
_cell.length_a   1.000
_cell.length_b   1.000
_cell.length_c   1.000
_cell.angle_alpha   90.00
_cell.angle_beta   90.00
_cell.angle_gamma   90.00
#
_symmetry.space_group_name_H-M   'P 1'
#
loop_
_entity.id
_entity.type
_entity.pdbx_description
1 polymer ?
#
loop_
_entity_poly.entity_id
_entity_poly.type
_entity_poly.pdbx_seq_one_letter_code
_entity_poly.pdbx_strand_id
1 'polypeptide(L)'
;MKSSLSTFALVFAFITTPARGATYSRSDCILGTDFLTKFTFEAVADPSNGRVNYVDEATAVNTGLVSTTSTTFTMGADDTTVLDPNGPGRNSVRIKSTKSYTTHVAVFDVNHMPQGCGTWPAIWETDEDDWPNGGEADIVEGVNDQAPNTVTLHTSPGCTVPSSGRNQTGYVNS
;
A
#
# COMPACT_ATOMS: atom_id res chain seq x y z
N MET A 1 73.17 28.20 11.60
CA MET A 1 72.04 28.36 10.66
C MET A 1 70.90 27.49 11.19
N LYS A 2 69.77 28.08 11.58
CA LYS A 2 68.62 27.36 12.16
C LYS A 2 67.62 27.09 11.03
N SER A 3 67.36 25.82 10.69
CA SER A 3 66.32 25.46 9.71
C SER A 3 64.96 25.37 10.41
N SER A 4 64.02 26.19 9.98
CA SER A 4 62.63 26.14 10.43
C SER A 4 61.89 25.07 9.62
N LEU A 5 61.33 24.05 10.29
CA LEU A 5 60.39 23.10 9.69
C LEU A 5 59.01 23.76 9.64
N SER A 6 58.47 23.92 8.44
CA SER A 6 57.11 24.44 8.22
C SER A 6 56.12 23.28 8.22
N THR A 7 55.24 23.24 9.21
CA THR A 7 54.19 22.21 9.33
C THR A 7 52.99 22.61 8.47
N PHE A 8 52.77 21.92 7.35
CA PHE A 8 51.53 22.07 6.57
C PHE A 8 50.40 21.26 7.23
N ALA A 9 49.41 21.95 7.79
CA ALA A 9 48.18 21.32 8.25
C ALA A 9 47.26 21.04 7.04
N LEU A 10 47.05 19.78 6.71
CA LEU A 10 46.04 19.36 5.72
C LEU A 10 44.65 19.54 6.35
N VAL A 11 43.89 20.53 5.89
CA VAL A 11 42.47 20.68 6.22
C VAL A 11 41.68 19.80 5.24
N PHE A 12 41.19 18.65 5.71
CA PHE A 12 40.19 17.86 4.98
C PHE A 12 38.85 18.61 5.05
N ALA A 13 38.47 19.28 3.97
CA ALA A 13 37.12 19.77 3.79
C ALA A 13 36.21 18.57 3.49
N PHE A 14 35.40 18.15 4.47
CA PHE A 14 34.30 17.23 4.23
C PHE A 14 33.29 17.92 3.32
N ILE A 15 33.29 17.56 2.03
CA ILE A 15 32.21 17.91 1.10
C ILE A 15 31.01 17.07 1.51
N THR A 16 30.16 17.60 2.38
CA THR A 16 28.84 17.02 2.62
C THR A 16 28.01 17.29 1.38
N THR A 17 27.72 16.26 0.59
CA THR A 17 26.70 16.37 -0.44
C THR A 17 25.37 16.63 0.27
N PRO A 18 24.66 17.73 -0.01
CA PRO A 18 23.35 17.94 0.58
C PRO A 18 22.43 16.83 0.04
N ALA A 19 22.04 15.90 0.91
CA ALA A 19 20.96 14.99 0.61
C ALA A 19 19.69 15.82 0.48
N ARG A 20 19.06 15.82 -0.69
CA ARG A 20 17.71 16.37 -0.88
C ARG A 20 16.71 15.42 -0.24
N GLY A 21 16.52 15.57 1.07
CA GLY A 21 15.50 14.85 1.83
C GLY A 21 14.45 15.82 2.33
N ALA A 22 13.17 15.49 2.15
CA ALA A 22 12.11 16.08 2.95
C ALA A 22 12.07 15.35 4.30
N THR A 23 11.88 16.10 5.39
CA THR A 23 11.63 15.51 6.71
C THR A 23 10.14 15.29 6.87
N TYR A 24 9.75 14.06 7.15
CA TYR A 24 8.37 13.69 7.46
C TYR A 24 8.22 13.47 8.97
N SER A 25 7.05 13.83 9.51
CA SER A 25 6.62 13.44 10.85
C SER A 25 5.40 12.53 10.74
N ARG A 26 5.21 11.65 11.73
CA ARG A 26 4.09 10.72 11.74
C ARG A 26 2.77 11.48 11.94
N SER A 27 1.89 11.48 10.94
CA SER A 27 0.55 12.04 11.03
C SER A 27 -0.46 11.07 11.65
N ASP A 28 -0.38 9.80 11.29
CA ASP A 28 -1.29 8.75 11.71
C ASP A 28 -0.51 7.47 12.05
N CYS A 29 -1.03 6.69 12.99
CA CYS A 29 -0.56 5.36 13.35
C CYS A 29 -1.82 4.53 13.55
N ILE A 30 -2.08 3.58 12.64
CA ILE A 30 -3.34 2.82 12.59
C ILE A 30 -2.98 1.38 12.92
N LEU A 31 -3.44 0.90 14.08
CA LEU A 31 -3.15 -0.46 14.57
C LEU A 31 -4.44 -1.13 15.07
N GLY A 32 -4.55 -2.44 14.86
CA GLY A 32 -5.63 -3.24 15.45
C GLY A 32 -7.03 -2.69 15.19
N THR A 33 -7.73 -2.32 16.26
CA THR A 33 -9.10 -1.78 16.20
C THR A 33 -9.21 -0.42 15.51
N ASP A 34 -8.12 0.33 15.34
CA ASP A 34 -8.17 1.64 14.68
C ASP A 34 -8.71 1.53 13.24
N PHE A 35 -8.45 0.41 12.56
CA PHE A 35 -8.96 0.16 11.21
C PHE A 35 -10.49 0.23 11.13
N LEU A 36 -11.22 -0.17 12.18
CA LEU A 36 -12.69 -0.13 12.23
C LEU A 36 -13.24 1.30 12.34
N THR A 37 -12.41 2.28 12.71
CA THR A 37 -12.86 3.67 12.88
C THR A 37 -12.20 4.63 11.90
N LYS A 38 -11.05 4.26 11.35
CA LYS A 38 -10.27 5.07 10.41
C LYS A 38 -10.54 4.71 8.96
N PHE A 39 -11.20 3.58 8.70
CA PHE A 39 -11.62 3.15 7.37
C PHE A 39 -13.14 2.98 7.31
N THR A 40 -13.66 3.11 6.10
CA THR A 40 -15.03 2.76 5.73
C THR A 40 -15.02 1.42 5.01
N PHE A 41 -16.01 0.58 5.28
CA PHE A 41 -16.22 -0.71 4.61
C PHE A 41 -17.15 -0.50 3.41
N GLU A 42 -16.62 -0.72 2.21
CA GLU A 42 -17.30 -0.41 0.96
C GLU A 42 -18.13 -1.61 0.48
N ALA A 43 -19.39 -1.66 0.92
CA ALA A 43 -20.36 -2.65 0.43
C ALA A 43 -20.91 -2.26 -0.95
N VAL A 44 -20.03 -2.23 -1.95
CA VAL A 44 -20.32 -1.82 -3.33
C VAL A 44 -20.17 -2.97 -4.30
N ALA A 45 -20.76 -2.85 -5.48
CA ALA A 45 -20.43 -3.72 -6.60
C ALA A 45 -18.95 -3.49 -6.98
N ASP A 46 -18.22 -4.56 -7.25
CA ASP A 46 -16.80 -4.49 -7.57
C ASP A 46 -16.56 -3.73 -8.90
N PRO A 47 -15.85 -2.60 -8.88
CA PRO A 47 -15.53 -1.84 -10.10
C PRO A 47 -14.74 -2.66 -11.12
N SER A 48 -13.96 -3.64 -10.66
CA SER A 48 -13.17 -4.54 -11.52
C SER A 48 -13.96 -5.74 -12.06
N ASN A 49 -15.22 -5.89 -11.65
CA ASN A 49 -16.15 -6.96 -12.05
C ASN A 49 -15.70 -8.38 -11.63
N GLY A 50 -15.03 -8.52 -10.50
CA GLY A 50 -14.64 -9.80 -9.91
C GLY A 50 -15.81 -10.62 -9.37
N ARG A 51 -15.54 -11.90 -9.08
CA ARG A 51 -16.50 -12.82 -8.44
C ARG A 51 -16.51 -12.64 -6.92
N VAL A 52 -16.80 -11.42 -6.48
CA VAL A 52 -16.77 -10.99 -5.08
C VAL A 52 -18.11 -10.40 -4.65
N ASN A 53 -18.41 -10.49 -3.36
CA ASN A 53 -19.46 -9.72 -2.71
C ASN A 53 -18.82 -8.94 -1.55
N TYR A 54 -18.61 -7.64 -1.73
CA TYR A 54 -18.07 -6.81 -0.66
C TYR A 54 -19.15 -6.55 0.39
N VAL A 55 -18.86 -6.90 1.64
CA VAL A 55 -19.81 -6.76 2.75
C VAL A 55 -19.46 -5.57 3.64
N ASP A 56 -20.46 -5.06 4.37
CA ASP A 56 -20.27 -3.99 5.35
C ASP A 56 -19.49 -4.47 6.59
N GLU A 57 -19.08 -3.51 7.44
CA GLU A 57 -18.30 -3.77 8.65
C GLU A 57 -19.01 -4.74 9.60
N ALA A 58 -20.30 -4.52 9.85
CA ALA A 58 -21.08 -5.34 10.77
C ALA A 58 -21.13 -6.80 10.31
N THR A 59 -21.35 -7.02 9.01
CA THR A 59 -21.34 -8.35 8.40
C THR A 59 -19.94 -8.96 8.46
N ALA A 60 -18.90 -8.19 8.10
CA ALA A 60 -17.52 -8.67 8.11
C ALA A 60 -17.06 -9.14 9.50
N VAL A 61 -17.38 -8.38 10.55
CA VAL A 61 -17.06 -8.73 11.94
C VAL A 61 -17.89 -9.94 12.40
N ASN A 62 -19.20 -9.95 12.14
CA ASN A 62 -20.08 -11.03 12.58
C ASN A 62 -19.78 -12.37 11.89
N THR A 63 -19.26 -12.33 10.66
CA THR A 63 -18.90 -13.52 9.88
C THR A 63 -17.41 -13.91 10.02
N GLY A 64 -16.63 -13.15 10.79
CA GLY A 64 -15.22 -13.42 11.02
C GLY A 64 -14.27 -13.08 9.86
N LEU A 65 -14.77 -12.43 8.80
CA LEU A 65 -13.95 -11.92 7.69
C LEU A 65 -12.98 -10.83 8.17
N VAL A 66 -13.35 -10.12 9.24
CA VAL A 66 -12.48 -9.17 9.93
C VAL A 66 -12.36 -9.53 11.40
N SER A 67 -11.14 -9.49 11.91
CA SER A 67 -10.85 -9.62 13.33
C SER A 67 -9.69 -8.72 13.75
N THR A 68 -9.67 -8.32 15.02
CA THR A 68 -8.68 -7.38 15.54
C THR A 68 -8.17 -7.79 16.91
N THR A 69 -6.87 -7.56 17.14
CA THR A 69 -6.28 -7.44 18.48
C THR A 69 -5.92 -5.98 18.73
N SER A 70 -5.19 -5.68 19.80
CA SER A 70 -4.67 -4.32 20.04
C SER A 70 -3.61 -3.88 19.02
N THR A 71 -2.97 -4.81 18.30
CA THR A 71 -1.85 -4.52 17.39
C THR A 71 -2.03 -5.11 15.99
N THR A 72 -2.95 -6.04 15.81
CA THR A 72 -3.13 -6.77 14.55
C THR A 72 -4.54 -6.57 14.03
N PHE A 73 -4.64 -6.24 12.75
CA PHE A 73 -5.88 -6.24 11.99
C PHE A 73 -5.78 -7.34 10.96
N THR A 74 -6.79 -8.20 10.90
CA THR A 74 -6.91 -9.27 9.91
C THR A 74 -8.15 -9.02 9.08
N MET A 75 -8.01 -9.07 7.76
CA MET A 75 -9.11 -9.08 6.81
C MET A 75 -8.92 -10.21 5.79
N GLY A 76 -10.02 -10.82 5.35
CA GLY A 76 -9.96 -11.94 4.42
C GLY A 76 -11.26 -12.16 3.65
N ALA A 77 -11.32 -13.29 2.95
CA ALA A 77 -12.47 -13.77 2.21
C ALA A 77 -13.09 -14.99 2.91
N ASP A 78 -14.37 -15.26 2.64
CA ASP A 78 -15.06 -16.45 3.13
C ASP A 78 -14.38 -17.71 2.57
N ASP A 79 -13.89 -18.57 3.45
CA ASP A 79 -13.18 -19.81 3.13
C ASP A 79 -14.01 -21.08 3.43
N THR A 80 -15.30 -20.93 3.74
CA THR A 80 -16.19 -22.02 4.16
C THR A 80 -17.32 -22.32 3.18
N THR A 81 -17.87 -21.27 2.54
CA THR A 81 -19.07 -21.42 1.73
C THR A 81 -18.78 -21.94 0.32
N VAL A 82 -19.54 -22.96 -0.09
CA VAL A 82 -19.69 -23.36 -1.50
C VAL A 82 -20.77 -22.48 -2.13
N LEU A 83 -20.39 -21.69 -3.13
CA LEU A 83 -21.28 -20.69 -3.74
C LEU A 83 -22.27 -21.31 -4.73
N ASP A 84 -23.48 -20.75 -4.78
CA ASP A 84 -24.39 -20.93 -5.92
C ASP A 84 -23.79 -20.25 -7.16
N PRO A 85 -23.63 -20.95 -8.30
CA PRO A 85 -23.18 -20.37 -9.55
C PRO A 85 -24.02 -19.17 -10.02
N ASN A 86 -25.29 -19.10 -9.66
CA ASN A 86 -26.21 -18.01 -10.02
C ASN A 86 -26.36 -16.97 -8.90
N GLY A 87 -25.74 -17.20 -7.74
CA GLY A 87 -25.76 -16.30 -6.59
C GLY A 87 -24.69 -15.20 -6.67
N PRO A 88 -24.49 -14.43 -5.58
CA PRO A 88 -23.41 -13.46 -5.47
C PRO A 88 -22.02 -14.11 -5.47
N GLY A 89 -20.98 -13.28 -5.59
CA GLY A 89 -19.59 -13.70 -5.44
C GLY A 89 -19.21 -14.10 -4.01
N ARG A 90 -17.96 -14.49 -3.80
CA ARG A 90 -17.44 -14.85 -2.47
C ARG A 90 -17.41 -13.61 -1.59
N ASN A 91 -17.89 -13.71 -0.35
CA ASN A 91 -17.83 -12.59 0.58
C ASN A 91 -16.37 -12.21 0.85
N SER A 92 -16.08 -10.92 0.79
CA SER A 92 -14.78 -10.32 1.11
C SER A 92 -15.00 -8.90 1.59
N VAL A 93 -13.93 -8.16 1.89
CA VAL A 93 -14.01 -6.75 2.30
C VAL A 93 -13.13 -5.86 1.44
N ARG A 94 -13.61 -4.66 1.20
CA ARG A 94 -12.89 -3.52 0.62
C ARG A 94 -12.99 -2.39 1.63
N ILE A 95 -11.85 -1.88 2.08
CA ILE A 95 -11.81 -0.79 3.06
C ILE A 95 -11.12 0.43 2.48
N LYS A 96 -11.69 1.61 2.72
CA LYS A 96 -11.15 2.88 2.25
C LYS A 96 -10.91 3.84 3.41
N SER A 97 -9.74 4.44 3.46
CA SER A 97 -9.40 5.38 4.55
C SER A 97 -10.37 6.57 4.55
N THR A 98 -10.80 6.97 5.74
CA THR A 98 -11.65 8.15 5.94
C THR A 98 -10.90 9.47 5.67
N LYS A 99 -9.58 9.44 5.79
CA LYS A 99 -8.69 10.54 5.42
C LYS A 99 -8.14 10.32 4.02
N SER A 100 -7.95 11.42 3.31
CA SER A 100 -7.19 11.48 2.07
C SER A 100 -5.85 12.16 2.29
N TYR A 101 -4.87 11.83 1.45
CA TYR A 101 -3.51 12.36 1.55
C TYR A 101 -3.07 12.86 0.17
N THR A 102 -2.16 13.84 0.16
CA THR A 102 -1.49 14.31 -1.05
C THR A 102 -0.01 13.96 -0.95
N THR A 103 0.86 14.91 -0.61
CA THR A 103 2.27 14.63 -0.34
C THR A 103 2.41 13.96 1.03
N HIS A 104 2.76 12.67 1.03
CA HIS A 104 2.90 11.90 2.26
C HIS A 104 3.84 10.69 2.08
N VAL A 105 4.04 9.94 3.15
CA VAL A 105 4.71 8.63 3.14
C VAL A 105 3.79 7.64 3.85
N ALA A 106 3.38 6.59 3.15
CA ALA A 106 2.66 5.46 3.71
C ALA A 106 3.65 4.31 4.01
N VAL A 107 3.49 3.67 5.18
CA VAL A 107 4.27 2.50 5.58
C VAL A 107 3.30 1.42 6.02
N PHE A 108 3.36 0.27 5.35
CA PHE A 108 2.54 -0.89 5.64
C PHE A 108 3.44 -1.98 6.23
N ASP A 109 3.18 -2.37 7.48
CA ASP A 109 3.78 -3.54 8.11
C ASP A 109 2.80 -4.70 7.97
N VAL A 110 3.08 -5.61 7.02
CA VAL A 110 2.16 -6.66 6.58
C VAL A 110 2.75 -8.03 6.90
N ASN A 111 2.16 -8.71 7.88
CA ASN A 111 2.60 -10.05 8.28
C ASN A 111 2.24 -11.15 7.26
N HIS A 112 1.14 -10.97 6.53
CA HIS A 112 0.60 -11.95 5.58
C HIS A 112 -0.30 -11.24 4.56
N MET A 113 -0.33 -11.71 3.32
CA MET A 113 -1.24 -11.22 2.28
C MET A 113 -2.06 -12.36 1.67
N PRO A 114 -3.22 -12.09 1.05
CA PRO A 114 -4.04 -13.15 0.45
C PRO A 114 -3.27 -13.97 -0.59
N GLN A 115 -3.56 -15.26 -0.63
CA GLN A 115 -3.02 -16.23 -1.59
C GLN A 115 -4.11 -17.22 -2.04
N GLY A 116 -3.93 -17.81 -3.21
CA GLY A 116 -4.79 -18.81 -3.83
C GLY A 116 -5.17 -18.45 -5.27
N CYS A 117 -5.45 -19.48 -6.08
CA CYS A 117 -6.01 -19.31 -7.41
C CYS A 117 -7.32 -18.49 -7.36
N GLY A 118 -7.45 -17.53 -8.27
CA GLY A 118 -8.60 -16.63 -8.38
C GLY A 118 -8.55 -15.42 -7.43
N THR A 119 -7.53 -15.30 -6.57
CA THR A 119 -7.35 -14.10 -5.74
C THR A 119 -6.71 -12.97 -6.53
N TRP A 120 -7.13 -11.73 -6.21
CA TRP A 120 -6.54 -10.48 -6.67
C TRP A 120 -6.48 -9.49 -5.48
N PRO A 121 -5.49 -9.61 -4.59
CA PRO A 121 -5.30 -8.64 -3.49
C PRO A 121 -4.65 -7.34 -3.98
N ALA A 122 -5.05 -6.23 -3.35
CA ALA A 122 -4.44 -4.92 -3.59
C ALA A 122 -4.29 -4.09 -2.31
N ILE A 123 -3.17 -3.38 -2.18
CA ILE A 123 -2.98 -2.19 -1.34
C ILE A 123 -2.63 -1.06 -2.29
N TRP A 124 -3.48 -0.05 -2.35
CA TRP A 124 -3.42 0.97 -3.39
C TRP A 124 -4.04 2.27 -2.88
N GLU A 125 -3.75 3.37 -3.57
CA GLU A 125 -4.24 4.71 -3.26
C GLU A 125 -4.83 5.33 -4.53
N THR A 126 -6.02 5.93 -4.42
CA THR A 126 -6.67 6.63 -5.53
C THR A 126 -7.55 7.76 -5.04
N ASP A 127 -7.90 8.67 -5.94
CA ASP A 127 -9.14 9.44 -5.85
C ASP A 127 -10.21 8.78 -6.72
N GLU A 128 -11.19 8.13 -6.08
CA GLU A 128 -12.25 7.40 -6.80
C GLU A 128 -13.25 8.32 -7.50
N ASP A 129 -13.45 9.53 -6.97
CA ASP A 129 -14.47 10.46 -7.48
C ASP A 129 -14.05 11.10 -8.81
N ASP A 130 -12.74 11.15 -9.10
CA ASP A 130 -12.16 11.72 -10.32
C ASP A 130 -11.22 10.75 -11.05
N TRP A 131 -11.43 9.45 -10.92
CA TRP A 131 -10.59 8.45 -11.59
C TRP A 131 -10.73 8.52 -13.14
N PRO A 132 -9.64 8.46 -13.93
CA PRO A 132 -8.22 8.35 -13.54
C PRO A 132 -7.49 9.71 -13.47
N ASN A 133 -8.21 10.84 -13.49
CA ASN A 133 -7.61 12.18 -13.43
C ASN A 133 -6.98 12.47 -12.07
N GLY A 134 -7.60 11.99 -10.99
CA GLY A 134 -7.05 12.05 -9.63
C GLY A 134 -5.87 11.08 -9.38
N GLY A 135 -5.64 10.16 -10.31
CA GLY A 135 -4.55 9.18 -10.28
C GLY A 135 -4.80 8.00 -9.36
N GLU A 136 -4.01 6.95 -9.60
CA GLU A 136 -3.99 5.71 -8.82
C GLU A 136 -2.55 5.22 -8.67
N ALA A 137 -2.19 4.73 -7.49
CA ALA A 137 -0.92 4.10 -7.22
C ALA A 137 -1.12 2.73 -6.55
N ASP A 138 -0.78 1.67 -7.29
CA ASP A 138 -0.85 0.28 -6.81
C ASP A 138 0.47 -0.08 -6.14
N ILE A 139 0.44 -0.22 -4.82
CA ILE A 139 1.64 -0.40 -3.98
C ILE A 139 1.94 -1.89 -3.82
N VAL A 140 0.91 -2.67 -3.54
CA VAL A 140 0.95 -4.13 -3.53
C VAL A 140 -0.18 -4.63 -4.39
N GLU A 141 0.11 -5.34 -5.47
CA GLU A 141 -0.90 -5.89 -6.37
C GLU A 141 -0.38 -7.15 -7.06
N GLY A 142 -1.26 -8.13 -7.21
CA GLY A 142 -1.00 -9.35 -7.95
C GLY A 142 -2.25 -10.19 -8.12
N VAL A 143 -2.15 -11.22 -8.96
CA VAL A 143 -3.25 -12.16 -9.22
C VAL A 143 -2.75 -13.59 -9.15
N ASN A 144 -3.58 -14.52 -8.68
CA ASN A 144 -3.35 -15.96 -8.80
C ASN A 144 -1.98 -16.45 -8.28
N ASP A 145 -1.51 -15.94 -7.13
CA ASP A 145 -0.20 -16.26 -6.55
C ASP A 145 1.01 -15.97 -7.46
N GLN A 146 0.84 -15.10 -8.46
CA GLN A 146 1.92 -14.76 -9.38
C GLN A 146 2.85 -13.73 -8.75
N ALA A 147 4.06 -14.18 -8.43
CA ALA A 147 5.18 -13.32 -8.05
C ALA A 147 5.96 -12.83 -9.29
N PRO A 148 6.68 -11.70 -9.20
CA PRO A 148 6.75 -10.78 -8.06
C PRO A 148 5.53 -9.84 -8.00
N ASN A 149 5.48 -9.03 -6.93
CA ASN A 149 4.56 -7.89 -6.83
C ASN A 149 4.63 -7.00 -8.08
N THR A 150 3.48 -6.47 -8.51
CA THR A 150 3.41 -5.45 -9.56
C THR A 150 3.10 -4.09 -8.92
N VAL A 151 3.91 -3.08 -9.24
CA VAL A 151 3.71 -1.69 -8.79
C VAL A 151 3.35 -0.84 -9.99
N THR A 152 2.16 -0.25 -9.98
CA THR A 152 1.57 0.41 -11.15
C THR A 152 1.10 1.83 -10.79
N LEU A 153 1.04 2.69 -11.80
CA LEU A 153 0.41 4.01 -11.70
C LEU A 153 -0.64 4.11 -12.81
N HIS A 154 -1.89 4.42 -12.46
CA HIS A 154 -2.92 4.79 -13.43
C HIS A 154 -3.10 6.30 -13.41
N THR A 155 -3.07 6.92 -14.59
CA THR A 155 -3.08 8.37 -14.73
C THR A 155 -3.82 8.80 -15.99
N SER A 156 -4.17 10.09 -16.03
CA SER A 156 -4.55 10.76 -17.28
C SER A 156 -3.43 10.79 -18.33
N PRO A 157 -3.76 11.03 -19.61
CA PRO A 157 -2.77 11.14 -20.68
C PRO A 157 -1.66 12.17 -20.39
N GLY A 158 -0.42 11.81 -20.76
CA GLY A 158 0.74 12.70 -20.65
C GLY A 158 1.67 12.40 -19.48
N CYS A 159 1.35 11.44 -18.61
CA CYS A 159 2.28 10.94 -17.60
C CYS A 159 3.09 9.76 -18.13
N THR A 160 4.41 9.87 -18.12
CA THR A 160 5.31 8.79 -18.55
C THR A 160 6.44 8.63 -17.55
N VAL A 161 6.76 7.37 -17.24
CA VAL A 161 7.93 7.05 -16.43
C VAL A 161 9.15 6.88 -17.34
N PRO A 162 10.28 7.58 -17.10
CA PRO A 162 11.48 7.42 -17.92
C PRO A 162 12.03 5.99 -17.83
N SER A 163 12.65 5.52 -18.91
CA SER A 163 13.24 4.17 -18.98
C SER A 163 14.52 4.02 -18.14
N SER A 164 15.19 5.13 -17.82
CA SER A 164 16.44 5.18 -17.04
C SER A 164 16.36 6.22 -15.92
N GLY A 165 17.29 6.15 -14.96
CA GLY A 165 17.32 7.08 -13.82
C GLY A 165 16.30 6.76 -12.73
N ARG A 166 15.73 5.55 -12.76
CA ARG A 166 14.81 5.03 -11.75
C ARG A 166 15.60 4.34 -10.65
N ASN A 167 16.03 5.09 -9.65
CA ASN A 167 16.64 4.48 -8.46
C ASN A 167 15.53 3.92 -7.57
N GLN A 168 15.22 2.64 -7.76
CA GLN A 168 14.41 1.87 -6.82
C GLN A 168 15.39 1.11 -5.90
N THR A 169 15.43 1.48 -4.63
CA THR A 169 16.34 0.87 -3.65
C THR A 169 15.68 -0.24 -2.83
N GLY A 170 14.38 -0.50 -3.03
CA GLY A 170 13.69 -1.64 -2.45
C GLY A 170 14.10 -2.94 -3.13
N TYR A 171 14.17 -4.02 -2.36
CA TYR A 171 14.50 -5.36 -2.86
C TYR A 171 13.39 -6.31 -2.45
N VAL A 172 12.95 -7.14 -3.40
CA VAL A 172 12.05 -8.27 -3.13
C VAL A 172 12.93 -9.41 -2.64
N ASN A 173 12.86 -9.74 -1.35
CA ASN A 173 13.50 -10.96 -0.84
C ASN A 173 12.58 -12.13 -1.18
N SER A 174 13.06 -12.99 -2.08
CA SER A 174 12.45 -14.29 -2.40
C SER A 174 12.67 -15.31 -1.29
#